data_AF-A0A8J6XXR5-F1
#
_entry.id   AF-A0A8J6XXR5-F1
#
_cell.length_a   1.000
_cell.length_b   1.000
_cell.length_c   1.000
_cell.angle_alpha   90.00
_cell.angle_beta   90.00
_cell.angle_gamma   90.00
#
_symmetry.space_group_name_H-M   'P 1'
#
loop_
_entity.id
_entity.type
_entity.pdbx_description
1 polymer ?
#
loop_
_entity_poly.entity_id
_entity_poly.type
_entity_poly.pdbx_seq_one_letter_code
_entity_poly.pdbx_strand_id
1 'polypeptide(L)'
;MRSLAVLVVVLVLLVVSGCGVVDPARPTAQPDVEVFGNLLDVERSADDPDSWIVKVQVGAPRSVRAADEDSGKPTPLVEKTLEATVTVGTDTVVLVDDRPGLLDAIDSGTEIVILPVVGTSEMYGSNDLRLEASMVMDFASYSRWRLPKLDPDSDIEVTDPAMINSAGLELAPVPVAGGEVLYFSARLRSPAIEDDSWHGSFREGFATPEPGTAVVERSFRSKLTGQGWTVPELVRFPGLDEAAQVRVTWVNADETICLVTVTTPGEAPWIGRATRSGANRRWSAPQKIEGVGDDARDGVYLTGSKSKIVFATLRAGATQGDLFLYDPKAEDSPAALESPIFSAGNEWNPRTGPDGELLFNRADRQLILKDGQVRALRLPGPHRVPMTQAATTDDGRWLFFCMPKYRMPEMDEDIFVASLTEDFKLGEPVPVDEWRP
;
A
#
# COMPACT_ATOMS: atom_id res chain seq x y z
N MET A 1 -13.55 -9.86 25.80
CA MET A 1 -14.89 -9.25 25.58
C MET A 1 -14.73 -7.73 25.41
N ARG A 2 -14.35 -7.28 24.22
CA ARG A 2 -14.41 -5.88 23.81
C ARG A 2 -15.37 -5.82 22.63
N SER A 3 -16.31 -4.90 22.73
CA SER A 3 -17.50 -4.75 21.91
C SER A 3 -17.20 -4.80 20.42
N LEU A 4 -18.00 -5.61 19.70
CA LEU A 4 -18.21 -5.49 18.27
C LEU A 4 -18.56 -4.02 17.99
N ALA A 5 -17.61 -3.23 17.48
CA ALA A 5 -17.85 -1.85 17.12
C ALA A 5 -18.92 -1.87 16.03
N VAL A 6 -20.07 -1.32 16.40
CA VAL A 6 -21.28 -1.06 15.64
C VAL A 6 -21.00 -0.98 14.13
N LEU A 7 -21.39 -2.03 13.39
CA LEU A 7 -21.71 -1.91 11.97
C LEU A 7 -22.96 -1.02 11.93
N VAL A 8 -22.77 0.29 11.79
CA VAL A 8 -23.89 1.17 11.51
C VAL A 8 -24.19 0.98 10.03
N VAL A 9 -25.02 -0.01 9.71
CA VAL A 9 -25.81 0.07 8.47
C VAL A 9 -26.75 1.25 8.69
N VAL A 10 -26.29 2.45 8.37
CA VAL A 10 -27.08 3.66 8.54
C VAL A 10 -28.17 3.58 7.49
N LEU A 11 -29.36 3.17 7.97
CA LEU A 11 -30.63 3.63 7.44
C LEU A 11 -30.46 5.12 7.11
N VAL A 12 -30.58 5.51 5.84
CA VAL A 12 -30.70 6.93 5.48
C VAL A 12 -31.92 7.45 6.23
N LEU A 13 -31.70 7.99 7.43
CA LEU A 13 -32.72 8.65 8.22
C LEU A 13 -32.99 9.94 7.45
N LEU A 14 -34.05 9.90 6.65
CA LEU A 14 -34.69 11.05 6.03
C LEU A 14 -34.99 12.09 7.12
N VAL A 15 -34.03 12.95 7.43
CA VAL A 15 -34.28 14.13 8.26
C VAL A 15 -34.98 15.14 7.36
N VAL A 16 -36.29 14.97 7.22
CA VAL A 16 -37.19 15.97 6.67
C VAL A 16 -37.22 17.13 7.66
N SER A 17 -36.25 18.05 7.54
CA SER A 17 -36.31 19.34 8.21
C SER A 17 -37.40 20.16 7.53
N GLY A 18 -38.53 20.35 8.24
CA GLY A 18 -39.75 20.88 7.67
C GLY A 18 -39.70 22.33 7.16
N CYS A 19 -40.62 22.57 6.23
CA CYS A 19 -41.29 23.83 5.89
C CYS A 19 -40.45 24.95 5.23
N GLY A 20 -40.03 24.68 4.00
CA GLY A 20 -40.07 25.63 2.88
C GLY A 20 -40.54 24.86 1.64
N VAL A 21 -41.04 25.51 0.61
CA VAL A 21 -41.35 24.84 -0.67
C VAL A 21 -40.03 24.35 -1.26
N VAL A 22 -39.62 23.13 -0.88
CA VAL A 22 -38.44 22.48 -1.42
C VAL A 22 -38.86 21.89 -2.75
N ASP A 23 -38.20 22.34 -3.82
CA ASP A 23 -38.27 21.65 -5.10
C ASP A 23 -37.90 20.17 -4.88
N PRO A 24 -38.83 19.21 -5.09
CA PRO A 24 -38.55 17.80 -4.89
C PRO A 24 -37.48 17.25 -5.85
N ALA A 25 -37.08 18.03 -6.87
CA ALA A 25 -35.96 17.71 -7.74
C ALA A 25 -34.60 18.21 -7.22
N ARG A 26 -34.57 18.96 -6.10
CA ARG A 26 -33.32 19.45 -5.53
C ARG A 26 -32.56 18.32 -4.82
N PRO A 27 -31.29 18.08 -5.16
CA PRO A 27 -30.46 17.08 -4.49
C PRO A 27 -30.27 17.43 -3.01
N THR A 28 -30.28 16.41 -2.15
CA THR A 28 -30.02 16.55 -0.72
C THR A 28 -28.74 15.81 -0.35
N ALA A 29 -27.72 16.55 0.11
CA ALA A 29 -26.46 15.98 0.56
C ALA A 29 -26.67 14.87 1.61
N GLN A 30 -25.94 13.78 1.47
CA GLN A 30 -25.94 12.63 2.36
C GLN A 30 -24.57 12.49 3.03
N PRO A 31 -24.48 11.82 4.19
CA PRO A 31 -23.19 11.42 4.75
C PRO A 31 -22.44 10.49 3.79
N ASP A 32 -21.13 10.69 3.66
CA ASP A 32 -20.24 9.81 2.90
C ASP A 32 -19.95 8.55 3.73
N VAL A 33 -20.82 7.55 3.60
CA VAL A 33 -20.73 6.24 4.27
C VAL A 33 -20.58 5.12 3.25
N GLU A 34 -20.12 3.95 3.69
CA GLU A 34 -20.02 2.79 2.80
C GLU A 34 -21.38 2.40 2.23
N VAL A 35 -21.45 2.22 0.90
CA VAL A 35 -22.66 1.77 0.21
C VAL A 35 -22.50 0.29 -0.12
N PHE A 36 -23.42 -0.53 0.39
CA PHE A 36 -23.50 -1.96 0.11
C PHE A 36 -24.64 -2.24 -0.87
N GLY A 37 -24.43 -3.16 -1.80
CA GLY A 37 -25.50 -3.57 -2.71
C GLY A 37 -25.08 -4.61 -3.73
N ASN A 38 -25.99 -4.90 -4.65
CA ASN A 38 -25.71 -5.79 -5.79
C ASN A 38 -25.44 -4.93 -7.02
N LEU A 39 -24.36 -5.22 -7.72
CA LEU A 39 -24.07 -4.61 -9.01
C LEU A 39 -25.19 -4.93 -9.98
N LEU A 40 -25.79 -3.92 -10.62
CA LEU A 40 -26.81 -4.11 -11.64
C LEU A 40 -26.21 -4.00 -13.03
N ASP A 41 -25.43 -2.93 -13.26
CA ASP A 41 -24.93 -2.56 -14.58
C ASP A 41 -23.67 -1.70 -14.47
N VAL A 42 -22.83 -1.78 -15.50
CA VAL A 42 -21.62 -0.96 -15.67
C VAL A 42 -21.63 -0.45 -17.11
N GLU A 43 -21.67 0.86 -17.28
CA GLU A 43 -21.60 1.51 -18.58
C GLU A 43 -20.55 2.61 -18.60
N ARG A 44 -19.88 2.83 -19.73
CA ARG A 44 -19.05 4.02 -19.88
C ARG A 44 -19.94 5.26 -19.91
N SER A 45 -19.53 6.31 -19.23
CA SER A 45 -20.26 7.56 -19.26
C SER A 45 -20.24 8.15 -20.67
N ALA A 46 -21.40 8.62 -21.12
CA ALA A 46 -21.53 9.33 -22.39
C ALA A 46 -20.98 10.76 -22.30
N ASP A 47 -20.95 11.34 -21.09
CA ASP A 47 -20.54 12.73 -20.84
C ASP A 47 -19.04 12.85 -20.60
N ASP A 48 -18.39 11.79 -20.10
CA ASP A 48 -16.96 11.74 -19.84
C ASP A 48 -16.39 10.35 -20.21
N PRO A 49 -15.59 10.23 -21.30
CA PRO A 49 -15.07 8.95 -21.78
C PRO A 49 -14.08 8.27 -20.82
N ASP A 50 -13.55 9.00 -19.84
CA ASP A 50 -12.63 8.51 -18.81
C ASP A 50 -13.35 8.11 -17.51
N SER A 51 -14.69 8.03 -17.54
CA SER A 51 -15.52 7.61 -16.42
C SER A 51 -16.53 6.51 -16.78
N TRP A 52 -16.97 5.80 -15.74
CA TRP A 52 -17.98 4.75 -15.80
C TRP A 52 -19.11 5.11 -14.85
N ILE A 53 -20.33 4.74 -15.24
CA ILE A 53 -21.51 4.78 -14.40
C ILE A 53 -21.81 3.35 -13.96
N VAL A 54 -21.80 3.15 -12.65
CA VAL A 54 -22.10 1.88 -12.00
C VAL A 54 -23.46 2.01 -11.32
N LYS A 55 -24.40 1.12 -11.67
CA LYS A 55 -25.73 1.08 -11.05
C LYS A 55 -25.77 -0.03 -10.01
N VAL A 56 -26.28 0.29 -8.84
CA VAL A 56 -26.28 -0.63 -7.69
C VAL A 56 -27.66 -0.68 -7.05
N GLN A 57 -28.16 -1.89 -6.84
CA GLN A 57 -29.31 -2.08 -5.96
C GLN A 57 -28.81 -2.08 -4.51
N VAL A 58 -29.07 -0.99 -3.79
CA VAL A 58 -28.61 -0.83 -2.40
C VAL A 58 -29.28 -1.89 -1.52
N GLY A 59 -28.49 -2.54 -0.67
CA GLY A 59 -28.94 -3.67 0.11
C GLY A 59 -27.87 -4.21 1.06
N ALA A 60 -28.29 -4.75 2.20
CA ALA A 60 -27.37 -5.43 3.12
C ALA A 60 -26.83 -6.74 2.50
N PRO A 61 -25.51 -7.01 2.58
CA PRO A 61 -24.92 -8.24 2.09
C PRO A 61 -25.49 -9.48 2.78
N ARG A 62 -25.60 -10.60 2.06
CA ARG A 62 -26.23 -11.85 2.54
C ARG A 62 -25.61 -12.38 3.82
N SER A 63 -24.28 -12.44 3.90
CA SER A 63 -23.57 -12.93 5.08
C SER A 63 -23.76 -12.02 6.29
N VAL A 64 -23.80 -10.70 6.10
CA VAL A 64 -24.11 -9.74 7.16
C VAL A 64 -25.53 -9.96 7.69
N ARG A 65 -26.50 -10.14 6.79
CA ARG A 65 -27.90 -10.43 7.18
C ARG A 65 -28.01 -11.72 7.97
N ALA A 66 -27.33 -12.79 7.52
CA ALA A 66 -27.31 -14.06 8.24
C ALA A 66 -26.70 -13.91 9.64
N ALA A 67 -25.58 -13.18 9.77
CA ALA A 67 -24.95 -12.94 11.07
C ALA A 67 -25.81 -12.08 12.03
N ASP A 68 -26.55 -11.10 11.49
CA ASP A 68 -27.49 -10.29 12.29
C ASP A 68 -28.67 -11.14 12.76
N GLU A 69 -29.23 -11.98 11.88
CA GLU A 69 -30.30 -12.94 12.23
C GLU A 69 -29.85 -13.92 13.32
N ASP A 70 -28.67 -14.53 13.17
CA ASP A 70 -28.08 -15.45 14.15
C ASP A 70 -27.82 -14.78 15.51
N SER A 71 -27.47 -13.50 15.51
CA SER A 71 -27.23 -12.71 16.72
C SER A 71 -28.49 -12.07 17.32
N GLY A 72 -29.67 -12.33 16.73
CA GLY A 72 -30.95 -11.78 17.17
C GLY A 72 -31.06 -10.27 16.99
N LYS A 73 -30.21 -9.67 16.16
CA LYS A 73 -30.27 -8.25 15.81
C LYS A 73 -31.26 -8.06 14.66
N PRO A 74 -32.08 -7.00 14.68
CA PRO A 74 -32.95 -6.71 13.55
C PRO A 74 -32.10 -6.35 12.32
N THR A 75 -32.25 -7.15 11.26
CA THR A 75 -31.68 -6.83 9.95
C THR A 75 -32.27 -5.51 9.44
N PRO A 76 -31.45 -4.51 9.07
CA PRO A 76 -31.93 -3.25 8.53
C PRO A 76 -32.81 -3.47 7.30
N LEU A 77 -34.02 -2.94 7.32
CA LEU A 77 -34.89 -2.89 6.14
C LEU A 77 -34.37 -1.78 5.22
N VAL A 78 -33.71 -2.15 4.14
CA VAL A 78 -33.48 -1.23 3.03
C VAL A 78 -34.79 -1.07 2.26
N GLU A 79 -35.17 0.16 1.91
CA GLU A 79 -36.31 0.37 1.01
C GLU A 79 -36.08 -0.44 -0.26
N LYS A 80 -37.08 -1.27 -0.64
CA LYS A 80 -36.99 -2.22 -1.76
C LYS A 80 -36.70 -1.59 -3.13
N THR A 81 -36.50 -0.28 -3.19
CA THR A 81 -36.40 0.53 -4.40
C THR A 81 -35.22 1.52 -4.38
N LEU A 82 -34.36 1.51 -3.35
CA LEU A 82 -33.21 2.41 -3.30
C LEU A 82 -32.11 1.92 -4.25
N GLU A 83 -31.83 2.72 -5.27
CA GLU A 83 -30.74 2.49 -6.21
C GLU A 83 -29.64 3.53 -5.98
N ALA A 84 -28.40 3.15 -6.29
CA ALA A 84 -27.28 4.08 -6.33
C ALA A 84 -26.72 4.18 -7.75
N THR A 85 -26.57 5.41 -8.24
CA THR A 85 -25.86 5.77 -9.46
C THR A 85 -24.48 6.29 -9.09
N VAL A 86 -23.44 5.52 -9.42
CA VAL A 86 -22.09 5.76 -8.92
C VAL A 86 -21.17 6.11 -10.07
N THR A 87 -20.50 7.26 -9.96
CA THR A 87 -19.45 7.65 -10.91
C THR A 87 -18.13 7.03 -10.48
N VAL A 88 -17.51 6.26 -11.36
CA VAL A 88 -16.19 5.66 -11.17
C VAL A 88 -15.24 6.29 -12.18
N GLY A 89 -14.15 6.88 -11.69
CA GLY A 89 -13.21 7.61 -12.53
C GLY A 89 -11.83 6.98 -12.60
N THR A 90 -10.88 7.72 -13.18
CA THR A 90 -9.49 7.28 -13.29
C THR A 90 -8.76 7.21 -11.96
N ASP A 91 -9.20 7.97 -10.95
CA ASP A 91 -8.57 8.00 -9.62
C ASP A 91 -9.19 7.01 -8.62
N THR A 92 -10.28 6.33 -9.00
CA THR A 92 -10.92 5.28 -8.21
C THR A 92 -10.05 4.03 -8.15
N VAL A 93 -9.99 3.38 -6.97
CA VAL A 93 -9.38 2.05 -6.82
C VAL A 93 -10.47 0.98 -6.95
N VAL A 94 -10.28 -0.01 -7.80
CA VAL A 94 -11.20 -1.15 -7.93
C VAL A 94 -10.50 -2.40 -7.40
N LEU A 95 -11.12 -3.11 -6.46
CA LEU A 95 -10.58 -4.36 -5.91
C LEU A 95 -11.47 -5.54 -6.26
N VAL A 96 -10.83 -6.59 -6.75
CA VAL A 96 -11.42 -7.89 -7.04
C VAL A 96 -10.48 -8.95 -6.48
N ASP A 97 -10.99 -9.87 -5.67
CA ASP A 97 -10.19 -10.94 -5.05
C ASP A 97 -8.95 -10.41 -4.28
N ASP A 98 -9.18 -9.39 -3.45
CA ASP A 98 -8.21 -8.64 -2.62
C ASP A 98 -7.19 -7.80 -3.38
N ARG A 99 -7.18 -7.83 -4.72
CA ARG A 99 -6.18 -7.19 -5.56
C ARG A 99 -6.78 -6.07 -6.42
N PRO A 100 -5.96 -5.09 -6.84
CA PRO A 100 -6.38 -4.13 -7.85
C PRO A 100 -6.85 -4.81 -9.13
N GLY A 101 -8.03 -4.45 -9.62
CA GLY A 101 -8.68 -5.06 -10.78
C GLY A 101 -9.42 -4.05 -11.66
N LEU A 102 -10.28 -4.57 -12.53
CA LEU A 102 -11.11 -3.79 -13.45
C LEU A 102 -12.58 -3.94 -13.07
N LEU A 103 -13.39 -2.89 -13.31
CA LEU A 103 -14.85 -3.00 -13.11
C LEU A 103 -15.47 -4.13 -13.94
N ASP A 104 -15.01 -4.30 -15.18
CA ASP A 104 -15.50 -5.32 -16.10
C ASP A 104 -15.20 -6.76 -15.64
N ALA A 105 -14.37 -6.94 -14.60
CA ALA A 105 -14.13 -8.23 -13.97
C ALA A 105 -15.17 -8.58 -12.88
N ILE A 106 -16.07 -7.65 -12.53
CA ILE A 106 -17.13 -7.86 -11.54
C ILE A 106 -18.43 -8.18 -12.29
N ASP A 107 -18.93 -9.40 -12.14
CA ASP A 107 -20.18 -9.83 -12.78
C ASP A 107 -21.40 -9.09 -12.20
N SER A 108 -22.39 -8.80 -13.04
CA SER A 108 -23.70 -8.30 -12.59
C SER A 108 -24.34 -9.29 -11.61
N GLY A 109 -24.95 -8.76 -10.55
CA GLY A 109 -25.49 -9.50 -9.42
C GLY A 109 -24.47 -9.78 -8.31
N THR A 110 -23.19 -9.46 -8.51
CA THR A 110 -22.17 -9.56 -7.44
C THR A 110 -22.46 -8.55 -6.33
N GLU A 111 -22.31 -8.99 -5.09
CA GLU A 111 -22.37 -8.11 -3.92
C GLU A 111 -21.10 -7.26 -3.88
N ILE A 112 -21.26 -5.94 -3.84
CA ILE A 112 -20.16 -4.98 -3.85
C ILE A 112 -20.28 -3.98 -2.69
N VAL A 113 -19.16 -3.32 -2.42
CA VAL A 113 -19.06 -2.18 -1.49
C VAL A 113 -18.41 -1.01 -2.19
N ILE A 114 -18.98 0.17 -2.00
CA ILE A 114 -18.43 1.42 -2.52
C ILE A 114 -18.10 2.34 -1.37
N LEU A 115 -16.87 2.86 -1.39
CA LEU A 115 -16.43 3.95 -0.54
C LEU A 115 -16.55 5.26 -1.34
N PRO A 116 -17.39 6.22 -0.89
CA PRO A 116 -17.54 7.50 -1.57
C PRO A 116 -16.27 8.36 -1.50
N VAL A 117 -16.12 9.27 -2.46
CA VAL A 117 -15.26 10.46 -2.31
C VAL A 117 -15.96 11.41 -1.32
N VAL A 118 -15.20 11.96 -0.38
CA VAL A 118 -15.74 12.87 0.64
C VAL A 118 -16.41 14.08 -0.02
N GLY A 119 -17.65 14.36 0.38
CA GLY A 119 -18.48 15.47 -0.07
C GLY A 119 -19.29 15.21 -1.33
N THR A 120 -19.37 13.97 -1.82
CA THR A 120 -19.99 13.65 -3.13
C THR A 120 -21.34 12.95 -3.04
N SER A 121 -21.72 12.45 -1.87
CA SER A 121 -22.96 11.68 -1.71
C SER A 121 -24.20 12.60 -1.68
N GLU A 122 -25.15 12.39 -2.60
CA GLU A 122 -26.38 13.16 -2.74
C GLU A 122 -27.60 12.29 -3.02
N MET A 123 -28.73 12.58 -2.39
CA MET A 123 -30.01 11.93 -2.66
C MET A 123 -30.85 12.77 -3.62
N TYR A 124 -31.32 12.14 -4.71
CA TYR A 124 -32.25 12.70 -5.69
C TYR A 124 -33.62 12.05 -5.47
N GLY A 125 -34.61 12.85 -5.07
CA GLY A 125 -35.90 12.31 -4.65
C GLY A 125 -35.77 11.46 -3.38
N SER A 126 -36.43 10.29 -3.34
CA SER A 126 -36.41 9.39 -2.17
C SER A 126 -35.64 8.09 -2.38
N ASN A 127 -35.20 7.78 -3.60
CA ASN A 127 -34.72 6.45 -3.95
C ASN A 127 -33.56 6.39 -4.96
N ASP A 128 -32.97 7.53 -5.33
CA ASP A 128 -31.79 7.61 -6.21
C ASP A 128 -30.64 8.28 -5.45
N LEU A 129 -29.69 7.47 -4.97
CA LEU A 129 -28.46 7.94 -4.35
C LEU A 129 -27.39 8.13 -5.42
N ARG A 130 -26.76 9.30 -5.49
CA ARG A 130 -25.66 9.59 -6.40
C ARG A 130 -24.39 9.89 -5.64
N LEU A 131 -23.26 9.35 -6.09
CA LEU A 131 -21.95 9.59 -5.49
C LEU A 131 -20.81 9.35 -6.48
N GLU A 132 -19.62 9.82 -6.14
CA GLU A 132 -18.36 9.45 -6.80
C GLU A 132 -17.63 8.42 -5.94
N ALA A 133 -17.09 7.37 -6.54
CA ALA A 133 -16.38 6.31 -5.82
C ALA A 133 -14.89 6.65 -5.66
N SER A 134 -14.41 6.65 -4.42
CA SER A 134 -12.96 6.58 -4.14
C SER A 134 -12.46 5.13 -4.26
N MET A 135 -13.31 4.16 -3.92
CA MET A 135 -13.01 2.74 -4.07
C MET A 135 -14.28 1.91 -4.33
N VAL A 136 -14.15 0.89 -5.17
CA VAL A 136 -15.18 -0.14 -5.43
C VAL A 136 -14.57 -1.50 -5.15
N MET A 137 -15.26 -2.37 -4.43
CA MET A 137 -14.77 -3.69 -4.04
C MET A 137 -15.87 -4.73 -4.21
N ASP A 138 -15.53 -5.96 -4.58
CA ASP A 138 -16.41 -7.08 -4.29
C ASP A 138 -16.54 -7.25 -2.75
N PHE A 139 -17.71 -7.73 -2.30
CA PHE A 139 -17.99 -7.85 -0.89
C PHE A 139 -17.09 -8.89 -0.20
N ALA A 140 -16.58 -9.90 -0.90
CA ALA A 140 -15.69 -10.89 -0.30
C ALA A 140 -14.34 -10.24 0.08
N SER A 141 -13.78 -9.42 -0.80
CA SER A 141 -12.59 -8.60 -0.52
C SER A 141 -12.83 -7.63 0.63
N TYR A 142 -13.96 -6.91 0.62
CA TYR A 142 -14.32 -6.03 1.73
C TYR A 142 -14.46 -6.80 3.05
N SER A 143 -15.07 -7.98 3.03
CA SER A 143 -15.27 -8.81 4.21
C SER A 143 -13.94 -9.24 4.82
N ARG A 144 -12.99 -9.73 4.01
CA ARG A 144 -11.63 -10.07 4.49
C ARG A 144 -10.89 -8.85 5.05
N TRP A 145 -11.11 -7.67 4.47
CA TRP A 145 -10.44 -6.44 4.90
C TRP A 145 -11.10 -5.71 6.07
N ARG A 146 -12.41 -5.77 6.27
CA ARG A 146 -13.09 -4.96 7.31
C ARG A 146 -13.91 -5.78 8.27
N LEU A 147 -14.28 -7.00 7.89
CA LEU A 147 -15.14 -7.90 8.65
C LEU A 147 -14.53 -9.32 8.78
N PRO A 148 -13.26 -9.48 9.21
CA PRO A 148 -12.55 -10.77 9.16
C PRO A 148 -13.19 -11.89 9.99
N LYS A 149 -14.14 -11.58 10.88
CA LYS A 149 -14.91 -12.57 11.65
C LYS A 149 -16.10 -13.15 10.90
N LEU A 150 -16.45 -12.58 9.75
CA LEU A 150 -17.63 -12.97 8.96
C LEU A 150 -17.33 -14.14 8.01
N ASP A 151 -16.06 -14.31 7.62
CA ASP A 151 -15.63 -15.38 6.71
C ASP A 151 -14.24 -15.89 7.12
N PRO A 152 -14.18 -16.91 8.01
CA PRO A 152 -12.92 -17.42 8.55
C PRO A 152 -12.16 -18.38 7.61
N ASP A 153 -12.77 -18.84 6.50
CA ASP A 153 -12.31 -20.03 5.77
C ASP A 153 -11.59 -19.73 4.43
N SER A 154 -11.22 -18.49 4.12
CA SER A 154 -11.00 -18.09 2.73
C SER A 154 -9.57 -18.10 2.17
N ASP A 155 -8.53 -18.55 2.89
CA ASP A 155 -7.15 -18.42 2.38
C ASP A 155 -6.36 -19.73 2.19
N ILE A 156 -6.07 -20.03 0.92
CA ILE A 156 -4.89 -20.81 0.54
C ILE A 156 -3.79 -19.79 0.19
N GLU A 157 -3.07 -19.29 1.18
CA GLU A 157 -1.85 -18.50 0.93
C GLU A 157 -0.75 -19.43 0.39
N VAL A 158 -0.06 -18.98 -0.67
CA VAL A 158 1.09 -19.71 -1.18
C VAL A 158 2.23 -19.55 -0.18
N THR A 159 2.49 -20.62 0.58
CA THR A 159 3.53 -20.66 1.60
C THR A 159 4.72 -21.46 1.09
N ASP A 160 5.55 -20.83 0.25
CA ASP A 160 6.83 -21.40 -0.18
C ASP A 160 7.99 -20.49 0.25
N PRO A 161 8.82 -20.89 1.24
CA PRO A 161 9.97 -20.09 1.66
C PRO A 161 11.04 -19.91 0.56
N ALA A 162 10.95 -20.64 -0.55
CA ALA A 162 11.82 -20.47 -1.72
C ALA A 162 11.41 -19.29 -2.62
N MET A 163 10.19 -18.79 -2.53
CA MET A 163 9.69 -17.65 -3.30
C MET A 163 9.96 -16.32 -2.60
N ILE A 164 9.94 -15.22 -3.35
CA ILE A 164 10.07 -13.85 -2.83
C ILE A 164 8.76 -13.40 -2.20
N ASN A 165 7.63 -13.47 -2.92
CA ASN A 165 6.30 -13.09 -2.44
C ASN A 165 5.65 -14.25 -1.69
N SER A 166 6.04 -14.44 -0.45
CA SER A 166 5.54 -15.57 0.34
C SER A 166 5.64 -15.41 1.86
N ALA A 167 6.30 -14.38 2.37
CA ALA A 167 6.53 -14.13 3.79
C ALA A 167 5.37 -13.38 4.47
N GLY A 168 4.38 -12.91 3.72
CA GLY A 168 3.16 -12.26 4.22
C GLY A 168 3.19 -10.74 4.20
N LEU A 169 4.39 -10.13 4.21
CA LEU A 169 4.62 -8.76 3.75
C LEU A 169 6.02 -8.70 3.12
N GLU A 170 6.08 -8.24 1.88
CA GLU A 170 7.30 -7.91 1.17
C GLU A 170 7.40 -6.39 0.96
N LEU A 171 8.50 -5.81 1.42
CA LEU A 171 8.68 -4.36 1.57
C LEU A 171 10.00 -3.92 0.98
N ALA A 172 10.11 -2.62 0.69
CA ALA A 172 11.36 -1.94 0.38
C ALA A 172 12.26 -2.68 -0.65
N PRO A 173 11.77 -2.99 -1.86
CA PRO A 173 12.62 -3.55 -2.91
C PRO A 173 13.79 -2.59 -3.24
N VAL A 174 14.97 -3.18 -3.44
CA VAL A 174 16.20 -2.52 -3.84
C VAL A 174 16.87 -3.39 -4.91
N PRO A 175 16.56 -3.16 -6.20
CA PRO A 175 17.17 -3.88 -7.30
C PRO A 175 18.62 -3.44 -7.51
N VAL A 176 19.48 -4.40 -7.86
CA VAL A 176 20.91 -4.21 -8.16
C VAL A 176 21.25 -5.01 -9.41
N ALA A 177 22.33 -4.62 -10.10
CA ALA A 177 22.83 -5.31 -11.30
C ALA A 177 21.74 -5.46 -12.38
N GLY A 178 21.13 -4.35 -12.80
CA GLY A 178 20.04 -4.36 -13.78
C GLY A 178 18.76 -5.08 -13.31
N GLY A 179 18.63 -5.36 -12.02
CA GLY A 179 17.50 -6.12 -11.46
C GLY A 179 17.75 -7.63 -11.34
N GLU A 180 18.94 -8.11 -11.68
CA GLU A 180 19.29 -9.54 -11.49
C GLU A 180 19.57 -9.91 -10.02
N VAL A 181 19.76 -8.92 -9.15
CA VAL A 181 19.85 -9.11 -7.70
C VAL A 181 18.81 -8.23 -7.05
N LEU A 182 18.02 -8.79 -6.14
CA LEU A 182 17.02 -8.06 -5.39
C LEU A 182 17.33 -8.17 -3.90
N TYR A 183 17.48 -7.01 -3.26
CA TYR A 183 17.33 -6.87 -1.83
C TYR A 183 15.90 -6.46 -1.53
N PHE A 184 15.31 -7.03 -0.48
CA PHE A 184 13.98 -6.65 -0.05
C PHE A 184 13.82 -6.96 1.44
N SER A 185 12.94 -6.25 2.11
CA SER A 185 12.53 -6.58 3.48
C SER A 185 11.31 -7.49 3.47
N ALA A 186 11.20 -8.33 4.49
CA ALA A 186 9.99 -9.08 4.74
C ALA A 186 9.72 -9.29 6.23
N ARG A 187 8.46 -9.58 6.55
CA ARG A 187 8.02 -10.02 7.87
C ARG A 187 6.74 -10.82 7.77
N LEU A 188 6.48 -11.66 8.77
CA LEU A 188 5.20 -12.32 8.92
C LEU A 188 4.08 -11.28 9.09
N ARG A 189 2.93 -11.55 8.47
CA ARG A 189 1.72 -10.74 8.65
C ARG A 189 1.01 -11.16 9.92
N SER A 190 0.61 -10.17 10.70
CA SER A 190 -0.12 -10.40 11.95
C SER A 190 -1.47 -11.06 11.65
N PRO A 191 -1.93 -12.01 12.48
CA PRO A 191 -3.27 -12.54 12.33
C PRO A 191 -4.33 -11.46 12.61
N ALA A 192 -5.46 -11.51 11.90
CA ALA A 192 -6.57 -10.59 12.14
C ALA A 192 -7.31 -10.88 13.46
N ILE A 193 -7.19 -12.11 13.98
CA ILE A 193 -7.76 -12.59 15.24
C ILE A 193 -6.60 -12.99 16.16
N GLU A 194 -6.63 -12.55 17.42
CA GLU A 194 -5.50 -12.65 18.37
C GLU A 194 -4.98 -14.09 18.57
N ASP A 195 -5.85 -15.10 18.43
CA ASP A 195 -5.53 -16.51 18.64
C ASP A 195 -5.22 -17.28 17.33
N ASP A 196 -5.28 -16.63 16.17
CA ASP A 196 -4.97 -17.24 14.88
C ASP A 196 -3.46 -17.30 14.61
N SER A 197 -3.07 -18.09 13.61
CA SER A 197 -1.67 -18.24 13.22
C SER A 197 -1.18 -17.04 12.42
N TRP A 198 0.08 -16.68 12.63
CA TRP A 198 0.79 -15.73 11.78
C TRP A 198 0.81 -16.20 10.33
N HIS A 199 0.67 -15.25 9.41
CA HIS A 199 0.57 -15.50 7.98
C HIS A 199 1.93 -15.33 7.29
N GLY A 200 2.19 -16.16 6.28
CA GLY A 200 3.42 -16.18 5.50
C GLY A 200 4.41 -17.30 5.84
N SER A 201 5.40 -17.44 4.97
CA SER A 201 6.43 -18.48 4.99
C SER A 201 7.52 -18.13 6.00
N PHE A 202 7.80 -19.07 6.89
CA PHE A 202 8.90 -18.93 7.84
C PHE A 202 10.26 -18.97 7.12
N ARG A 203 11.06 -17.92 7.32
CA ARG A 203 12.43 -17.81 6.84
C ARG A 203 13.41 -17.65 7.99
N GLU A 204 14.68 -17.96 7.73
CA GLU A 204 15.75 -17.68 8.68
C GLU A 204 15.74 -16.20 9.09
N GLY A 205 15.80 -15.93 10.40
CA GLY A 205 15.75 -14.58 10.95
C GLY A 205 14.34 -14.10 11.33
N PHE A 206 13.28 -14.83 10.96
CA PHE A 206 11.96 -14.64 11.54
C PHE A 206 11.85 -15.34 12.89
N ALA A 207 11.08 -14.73 13.78
CA ALA A 207 10.57 -15.36 14.99
C ALA A 207 9.06 -15.09 15.02
N THR A 208 8.26 -16.08 15.40
CA THR A 208 6.85 -15.84 15.71
C THR A 208 6.80 -14.88 16.89
N PRO A 209 6.24 -13.66 16.72
CA PRO A 209 6.15 -12.71 17.82
C PRO A 209 5.31 -13.29 18.95
N GLU A 210 5.81 -13.19 20.19
CA GLU A 210 4.98 -13.42 21.37
C GLU A 210 3.95 -12.29 21.51
N PRO A 211 2.78 -12.53 22.14
CA PRO A 211 1.79 -11.48 22.38
C PRO A 211 2.42 -10.23 23.02
N GLY A 212 2.25 -9.07 22.37
CA GLY A 212 2.80 -7.80 22.84
C GLY A 212 4.24 -7.49 22.42
N THR A 213 4.89 -8.36 21.64
CA THR A 213 6.20 -8.08 21.04
C THR A 213 6.06 -7.46 19.65
N ALA A 214 7.05 -6.65 19.24
CA ALA A 214 7.06 -6.04 17.91
C ALA A 214 7.34 -7.10 16.84
N VAL A 215 6.67 -6.98 15.70
CA VAL A 215 6.91 -7.85 14.53
C VAL A 215 8.34 -7.64 14.05
N VAL A 216 9.02 -8.75 13.76
CA VAL A 216 10.41 -8.76 13.33
C VAL A 216 10.48 -8.58 11.82
N GLU A 217 11.07 -7.48 11.37
CA GLU A 217 11.36 -7.24 9.95
C GLU A 217 12.84 -7.50 9.65
N ARG A 218 13.09 -8.25 8.57
CA ARG A 218 14.44 -8.60 8.11
C ARG A 218 14.58 -8.38 6.62
N SER A 219 15.77 -7.98 6.18
CA SER A 219 16.12 -7.96 4.78
C SER A 219 16.70 -9.28 4.28
N PHE A 220 16.32 -9.62 3.06
CA PHE A 220 16.76 -10.77 2.31
C PHE A 220 17.40 -10.32 1.00
N ARG A 221 18.21 -11.20 0.43
CA ARG A 221 18.83 -11.05 -0.88
C ARG A 221 18.46 -12.26 -1.72
N SER A 222 17.97 -12.04 -2.93
CA SER A 222 17.78 -13.07 -3.93
C SER A 222 18.48 -12.69 -5.24
N LYS A 223 18.89 -13.70 -6.02
CA LYS A 223 19.51 -13.54 -7.32
C LYS A 223 18.68 -14.25 -8.38
N LEU A 224 18.44 -13.58 -9.51
CA LEU A 224 17.81 -14.18 -10.66
C LEU A 224 18.79 -15.09 -11.40
N THR A 225 18.33 -16.28 -11.76
CA THR A 225 19.06 -17.27 -12.56
C THR A 225 18.21 -17.74 -13.73
N GLY A 226 18.79 -18.56 -14.62
CA GLY A 226 18.02 -19.19 -15.69
C GLY A 226 16.90 -20.13 -15.23
N GLN A 227 16.82 -20.46 -13.93
CA GLN A 227 15.73 -21.27 -13.34
C GLN A 227 14.73 -20.41 -12.53
N GLY A 228 14.89 -19.09 -12.52
CA GLY A 228 14.15 -18.18 -11.64
C GLY A 228 15.00 -17.67 -10.48
N TRP A 229 14.35 -17.06 -9.50
CA TRP A 229 14.99 -16.50 -8.32
C TRP A 229 15.57 -17.59 -7.43
N THR A 230 16.74 -17.33 -6.83
CA THR A 230 17.25 -18.16 -5.74
C THR A 230 16.38 -18.01 -4.51
N VAL A 231 16.43 -19.01 -3.62
CA VAL A 231 15.84 -18.90 -2.27
C VAL A 231 16.34 -17.60 -1.60
N PRO A 232 15.45 -16.77 -1.03
CA PRO A 232 15.85 -15.56 -0.32
C PRO A 232 16.82 -15.84 0.83
N GLU A 233 18.02 -15.26 0.77
CA GLU A 233 19.06 -15.40 1.80
C GLU A 233 18.99 -14.24 2.79
N LEU A 234 18.98 -14.52 4.09
CA LEU A 234 18.97 -13.49 5.14
C LEU A 234 20.22 -12.59 5.05
N VAL A 235 20.01 -11.28 5.02
CA VAL A 235 21.09 -10.28 5.09
C VAL A 235 21.49 -10.07 6.55
N ARG A 236 22.60 -10.68 6.96
CA ARG A 236 23.10 -10.64 8.33
C ARG A 236 24.05 -9.47 8.57
N PHE A 237 23.79 -8.73 9.64
CA PHE A 237 24.64 -7.65 10.16
C PHE A 237 25.07 -8.00 11.60
N PRO A 238 26.38 -8.02 11.91
CA PRO A 238 26.85 -8.30 13.26
C PRO A 238 26.26 -7.33 14.29
N GLY A 239 25.75 -7.86 15.41
CA GLY A 239 25.23 -7.09 16.54
C GLY A 239 23.76 -6.66 16.42
N LEU A 240 23.04 -7.09 15.37
CA LEU A 240 21.63 -6.72 15.14
C LEU A 240 20.65 -7.90 15.24
N ASP A 241 21.04 -9.01 15.86
CA ASP A 241 20.17 -10.19 15.98
C ASP A 241 18.87 -9.89 16.75
N GLU A 242 18.95 -9.01 17.75
CA GLU A 242 17.82 -8.58 18.61
C GLU A 242 17.05 -7.35 18.07
N ALA A 243 17.44 -6.79 16.93
CA ALA A 243 16.75 -5.64 16.36
C ALA A 243 15.31 -6.03 15.95
N ALA A 244 14.33 -5.16 16.20
CA ALA A 244 12.96 -5.35 15.71
C ALA A 244 12.88 -5.17 14.19
N GLN A 245 13.68 -4.25 13.65
CA GLN A 245 13.75 -4.00 12.21
C GLN A 245 15.20 -3.90 11.74
N VAL A 246 15.48 -4.59 10.64
CA VAL A 246 16.71 -4.44 9.86
C VAL A 246 16.29 -4.39 8.39
N ARG A 247 16.25 -3.18 7.82
CA ARG A 247 15.80 -2.91 6.45
C ARG A 247 16.91 -2.31 5.61
N VAL A 248 17.42 -3.04 4.63
CA VAL A 248 18.32 -2.50 3.60
C VAL A 248 17.52 -1.57 2.71
N THR A 249 17.99 -0.32 2.57
CA THR A 249 17.27 0.74 1.84
C THR A 249 18.02 1.20 0.60
N TRP A 250 19.33 0.89 0.53
CA TRP A 250 20.18 1.20 -0.61
C TRP A 250 21.39 0.28 -0.64
N VAL A 251 21.82 -0.14 -1.83
CA VAL A 251 23.04 -0.93 -2.07
C VAL A 251 23.72 -0.39 -3.33
N ASN A 252 25.05 -0.27 -3.33
CA ASN A 252 25.77 0.11 -4.56
C ASN A 252 25.87 -1.07 -5.55
N ALA A 253 26.18 -0.77 -6.82
CA ALA A 253 26.27 -1.77 -7.89
C ALA A 253 27.21 -2.95 -7.58
N ASP A 254 28.37 -2.69 -6.96
CA ASP A 254 29.33 -3.75 -6.59
C ASP A 254 28.91 -4.55 -5.34
N GLU A 255 27.79 -4.18 -4.74
CA GLU A 255 27.30 -4.64 -3.46
C GLU A 255 28.38 -4.62 -2.35
N THR A 256 29.17 -3.56 -2.26
CA THR A 256 30.24 -3.39 -1.26
C THR A 256 29.88 -2.39 -0.15
N ILE A 257 28.83 -1.59 -0.35
CA ILE A 257 28.32 -0.59 0.59
C ILE A 257 26.79 -0.67 0.58
N CYS A 258 26.17 -0.62 1.75
CA CYS A 258 24.72 -0.45 1.86
C CYS A 258 24.35 0.56 2.94
N LEU A 259 23.13 1.11 2.81
CA LEU A 259 22.43 1.80 3.87
C LEU A 259 21.33 0.88 4.43
N VAL A 260 21.12 0.97 5.74
CA VAL A 260 20.17 0.13 6.47
C VAL A 260 19.42 0.98 7.49
N THR A 261 18.09 0.88 7.54
CA THR A 261 17.28 1.35 8.66
C THR A 261 17.26 0.28 9.74
N VAL A 262 17.56 0.66 10.96
CA VAL A 262 17.58 -0.23 12.12
C VAL A 262 16.68 0.32 13.21
N THR A 263 15.84 -0.56 13.77
CA THR A 263 15.01 -0.23 14.94
C THR A 263 15.22 -1.30 16.01
N THR A 264 15.74 -0.90 17.17
CA THR A 264 15.80 -1.74 18.38
C THR A 264 14.45 -1.67 19.10
N PRO A 265 13.97 -2.76 19.75
CA PRO A 265 12.75 -2.69 20.55
C PRO A 265 12.77 -1.53 21.57
N GLY A 266 11.78 -0.64 21.49
CA GLY A 266 11.65 0.52 22.40
C GLY A 266 12.50 1.74 22.04
N GLU A 267 13.27 1.70 20.95
CA GLU A 267 14.09 2.82 20.48
C GLU A 267 13.55 3.39 19.16
N ALA A 268 13.89 4.64 18.85
CA ALA A 268 13.61 5.25 17.56
C ALA A 268 14.50 4.64 16.46
N PRO A 269 14.02 4.55 15.20
CA PRO A 269 14.82 4.11 14.07
C PRO A 269 16.04 5.01 13.84
N TRP A 270 17.09 4.42 13.27
CA TRP A 270 18.27 5.13 12.81
C TRP A 270 18.83 4.53 11.52
N ILE A 271 19.61 5.34 10.78
CA ILE A 271 20.25 4.92 9.53
C ILE A 271 21.70 4.52 9.80
N GLY A 272 22.05 3.31 9.38
CA GLY A 272 23.39 2.75 9.44
C GLY A 272 24.02 2.61 8.05
N ARG A 273 25.34 2.65 8.02
CA ARG A 273 26.15 2.28 6.86
C ARG A 273 26.94 1.02 7.16
N ALA A 274 26.87 0.03 6.28
CA ALA A 274 27.68 -1.18 6.35
C ALA A 274 28.50 -1.38 5.07
N THR A 275 29.57 -2.16 5.20
CA THR A 275 30.49 -2.45 4.09
C THR A 275 30.81 -3.93 4.03
N ARG A 276 31.18 -4.42 2.84
CA ARG A 276 31.76 -5.75 2.65
C ARG A 276 32.77 -5.73 1.50
N SER A 277 33.68 -6.69 1.49
CA SER A 277 34.75 -6.78 0.48
C SER A 277 34.31 -7.39 -0.86
N GLY A 278 33.02 -7.73 -1.02
CA GLY A 278 32.43 -8.22 -2.26
C GLY A 278 31.10 -8.93 -2.03
N ALA A 279 30.36 -9.21 -3.11
CA ALA A 279 28.98 -9.70 -3.06
C ALA A 279 28.76 -10.99 -2.22
N ASN A 280 29.75 -11.87 -2.16
CA ASN A 280 29.68 -13.15 -1.43
C ASN A 280 30.35 -13.09 -0.04
N ARG A 281 30.64 -11.89 0.47
CA ARG A 281 31.29 -11.69 1.77
C ARG A 281 30.27 -11.18 2.78
N ARG A 282 30.57 -11.37 4.07
CA ARG A 282 29.70 -10.90 5.17
C ARG A 282 29.76 -9.37 5.26
N TRP A 283 28.64 -8.76 5.58
CA TRP A 283 28.56 -7.35 5.92
C TRP A 283 29.26 -7.06 7.26
N SER A 284 29.87 -5.88 7.36
CA SER A 284 30.35 -5.33 8.62
C SER A 284 29.19 -4.98 9.54
N ALA A 285 29.47 -4.78 10.83
CA ALA A 285 28.51 -4.12 11.72
C ALA A 285 28.15 -2.73 11.13
N PRO A 286 26.86 -2.37 11.06
CA PRO A 286 26.45 -1.06 10.60
C PRO A 286 26.97 0.03 11.55
N GLN A 287 27.55 1.08 10.98
CA GLN A 287 27.94 2.28 11.71
C GLN A 287 26.82 3.31 11.57
N LYS A 288 26.27 3.80 12.69
CA LYS A 288 25.25 4.86 12.69
C LYS A 288 25.80 6.09 11.95
N ILE A 289 24.97 6.69 11.10
CA ILE A 289 25.32 7.92 10.40
C ILE A 289 24.97 9.09 11.32
N GLU A 290 26.00 9.82 11.75
CA GLU A 290 25.82 10.98 12.61
C GLU A 290 25.25 12.18 11.83
N GLY A 291 24.34 12.94 12.46
CA GLY A 291 23.80 14.17 11.91
C GLY A 291 22.54 14.03 11.04
N VAL A 292 22.03 12.83 10.76
CA VAL A 292 20.70 12.66 10.11
C VAL A 292 19.53 12.91 11.08
N GLY A 293 19.80 12.99 12.38
CA GLY A 293 18.79 13.18 13.43
C GLY A 293 18.24 11.88 14.00
N ASP A 294 17.45 12.02 15.06
CA ASP A 294 16.71 10.92 15.68
C ASP A 294 15.47 10.59 14.83
N ASP A 295 15.04 9.31 14.84
CA ASP A 295 13.90 8.83 14.02
C ASP A 295 14.12 8.92 12.50
N ALA A 296 15.39 8.92 12.04
CA ALA A 296 15.72 8.88 10.63
C ALA A 296 15.55 7.45 10.07
N ARG A 297 14.88 7.34 8.91
CA ARG A 297 14.58 6.07 8.25
C ARG A 297 14.64 6.17 6.73
N ASP A 298 14.71 5.01 6.09
CA ASP A 298 14.66 4.83 4.63
C ASP A 298 15.73 5.64 3.88
N GLY A 299 16.95 5.72 4.42
CA GLY A 299 18.03 6.50 3.83
C GLY A 299 18.56 5.95 2.52
N VAL A 300 18.76 6.82 1.53
CA VAL A 300 19.35 6.53 0.23
C VAL A 300 20.41 7.55 -0.14
N TYR A 301 21.50 7.12 -0.81
CA TYR A 301 22.44 8.09 -1.36
C TYR A 301 21.84 8.79 -2.57
N LEU A 302 22.01 10.12 -2.64
CA LEU A 302 21.66 10.89 -3.83
C LEU A 302 22.44 10.35 -5.05
N THR A 303 21.81 10.28 -6.22
CA THR A 303 22.44 9.81 -7.46
C THR A 303 23.77 10.53 -7.73
N GLY A 304 24.83 9.76 -8.00
CA GLY A 304 26.19 10.28 -8.21
C GLY A 304 26.91 10.74 -6.93
N SER A 305 26.27 10.70 -5.76
CA SER A 305 26.87 11.07 -4.48
C SER A 305 27.34 9.85 -3.69
N LYS A 306 28.38 10.05 -2.88
CA LYS A 306 28.88 9.04 -1.92
C LYS A 306 28.68 9.47 -0.46
N SER A 307 28.09 10.65 -0.23
CA SER A 307 28.01 11.27 1.09
C SER A 307 26.68 11.97 1.38
N LYS A 308 25.94 12.39 0.35
CA LYS A 308 24.65 13.06 0.52
C LYS A 308 23.53 12.03 0.57
N ILE A 309 22.67 12.14 1.57
CA ILE A 309 21.64 11.14 1.86
C ILE A 309 20.27 11.82 1.87
N VAL A 310 19.31 11.25 1.13
CA VAL A 310 17.89 11.57 1.25
C VAL A 310 17.26 10.55 2.18
N PHE A 311 16.44 10.98 3.12
CA PHE A 311 15.81 10.11 4.10
C PHE A 311 14.47 10.67 4.57
N ALA A 312 13.64 9.83 5.17
CA ALA A 312 12.39 10.23 5.80
C ALA A 312 12.56 10.34 7.32
N THR A 313 11.85 11.27 7.97
CA THR A 313 11.80 11.40 9.43
C THR A 313 10.51 12.07 9.89
N LEU A 314 10.05 11.74 11.10
CA LEU A 314 9.01 12.49 11.80
C LEU A 314 9.71 13.44 12.80
N ARG A 315 10.16 14.61 12.34
CA ARG A 315 10.86 15.55 13.24
C ARG A 315 10.00 15.90 14.46
N ALA A 316 10.66 16.06 15.62
CA ALA A 316 10.01 16.31 16.90
C ALA A 316 8.94 17.41 16.83
N GLY A 317 7.67 17.02 17.07
CA GLY A 317 6.51 17.91 17.06
C GLY A 317 5.74 17.97 15.73
N ALA A 318 6.25 17.38 14.66
CA ALA A 318 5.52 17.24 13.40
C ALA A 318 4.44 16.15 13.50
N THR A 319 3.28 16.41 12.91
CA THR A 319 2.19 15.44 12.76
C THR A 319 2.29 14.63 11.47
N GLN A 320 3.23 14.99 10.58
CA GLN A 320 3.45 14.35 9.30
C GLN A 320 4.93 14.06 9.06
N GLY A 321 5.22 12.90 8.47
CA GLY A 321 6.57 12.52 8.03
C GLY A 321 6.94 13.23 6.74
N ASP A 322 8.22 13.57 6.59
CA ASP A 322 8.72 14.34 5.44
C ASP A 322 10.16 13.91 5.04
N LEU A 323 10.59 14.32 3.86
CA LEU A 323 11.88 14.00 3.26
C LEU A 323 12.92 15.10 3.54
N PHE A 324 14.11 14.68 3.94
CA PHE A 324 15.23 15.55 4.25
C PHE A 324 16.47 15.16 3.46
N LEU A 325 17.26 16.17 3.09
CA LEU A 325 18.59 16.01 2.52
C LEU A 325 19.65 16.27 3.59
N TYR A 326 20.44 15.25 3.88
CA TYR A 326 21.68 15.38 4.62
C TYR A 326 22.85 15.60 3.66
N ASP A 327 23.55 16.73 3.79
CA ASP A 327 24.84 17.00 3.17
C ASP A 327 25.89 17.28 4.26
N PRO A 328 26.86 16.39 4.50
CA PRO A 328 27.83 16.54 5.58
C PRO A 328 28.75 17.76 5.43
N LYS A 329 28.72 18.44 4.27
CA LYS A 329 29.51 19.65 4.01
C LYS A 329 28.70 20.94 4.10
N ALA A 330 27.38 20.86 4.24
CA ALA A 330 26.52 22.04 4.35
C ALA A 330 26.32 22.42 5.83
N GLU A 331 26.38 23.71 6.14
CA GLU A 331 26.23 24.22 7.51
C GLU A 331 24.81 23.98 8.06
N ASP A 332 23.78 24.10 7.22
CA ASP A 332 22.36 23.95 7.59
C ASP A 332 21.78 22.54 7.30
N SER A 333 22.61 21.49 7.40
CA SER A 333 22.22 20.10 7.16
C SER A 333 21.79 19.39 8.46
N PRO A 334 20.74 18.53 8.45
CA PRO A 334 19.90 18.19 7.31
C PRO A 334 18.81 19.24 7.05
N ALA A 335 18.53 19.50 5.77
CA ALA A 335 17.51 20.45 5.31
C ALA A 335 16.29 19.71 4.75
N ALA A 336 15.08 20.25 4.95
CA ALA A 336 13.88 19.72 4.31
C ALA A 336 13.97 19.91 2.79
N LEU A 337 13.40 18.98 2.02
CA LEU A 337 13.26 19.18 0.58
C LEU A 337 12.17 20.23 0.31
N GLU A 338 12.49 21.22 -0.54
CA GLU A 338 11.54 22.29 -0.87
C GLU A 338 10.40 21.81 -1.79
N SER A 339 9.39 22.66 -1.98
CA SER A 339 8.31 22.42 -2.96
C SER A 339 8.88 22.02 -4.34
N PRO A 340 8.33 20.98 -5.00
CA PRO A 340 6.98 20.44 -4.86
C PRO A 340 6.81 19.29 -3.86
N ILE A 341 7.88 18.98 -3.10
CA ILE A 341 7.90 17.85 -2.16
C ILE A 341 7.14 18.22 -0.86
N PHE A 342 7.23 19.47 -0.39
CA PHE A 342 6.51 19.92 0.79
C PHE A 342 4.98 20.15 0.56
N SER A 343 4.14 19.11 0.72
CA SER A 343 2.68 19.21 0.57
C SER A 343 1.91 18.51 1.70
N ALA A 344 0.56 18.60 1.71
CA ALA A 344 -0.26 17.92 2.70
C ALA A 344 -0.24 16.39 2.50
N GLY A 345 0.48 15.66 3.36
CA GLY A 345 0.54 14.20 3.35
C GLY A 345 1.84 13.67 3.94
N ASN A 346 1.80 12.46 4.50
CA ASN A 346 3.02 11.78 4.97
C ASN A 346 3.87 11.37 3.79
N GLU A 347 5.13 11.81 3.77
CA GLU A 347 6.11 11.38 2.79
C GLU A 347 7.10 10.38 3.36
N TRP A 348 7.40 9.35 2.56
CA TRP A 348 8.16 8.20 3.03
C TRP A 348 8.80 7.41 1.89
N ASN A 349 9.71 6.50 2.24
CA ASN A 349 10.43 5.60 1.34
C ASN A 349 11.10 6.29 0.12
N PRO A 350 12.01 7.26 0.32
CA PRO A 350 12.73 7.84 -0.80
C PRO A 350 13.62 6.80 -1.49
N ARG A 351 13.68 6.86 -2.81
CA ARG A 351 14.59 6.08 -3.69
C ARG A 351 15.12 6.97 -4.79
N THR A 352 16.31 6.67 -5.29
CA THR A 352 16.97 7.49 -6.31
C THR A 352 17.14 6.72 -7.61
N GLY A 353 16.74 7.32 -8.72
CA GLY A 353 16.91 6.77 -10.07
C GLY A 353 18.26 7.11 -10.70
N PRO A 354 18.61 6.47 -11.82
CA PRO A 354 19.91 6.63 -12.48
C PRO A 354 20.15 8.01 -13.08
N ASP A 355 19.10 8.76 -13.45
CA ASP A 355 19.21 10.11 -14.02
C ASP A 355 18.99 11.20 -12.96
N GLY A 356 19.03 10.84 -11.68
CA GLY A 356 18.82 11.76 -10.57
C GLY A 356 17.35 11.95 -10.19
N GLU A 357 16.48 11.02 -10.58
CA GLU A 357 15.11 11.00 -10.11
C GLU A 357 15.04 10.74 -8.61
N LEU A 358 14.04 11.32 -7.95
CA LEU A 358 13.66 10.95 -6.59
C LEU A 358 12.26 10.32 -6.64
N LEU A 359 12.18 9.03 -6.35
CA LEU A 359 10.93 8.33 -6.11
C LEU A 359 10.61 8.39 -4.62
N PHE A 360 9.34 8.56 -4.27
CA PHE A 360 8.88 8.58 -2.88
C PHE A 360 7.38 8.35 -2.81
N ASN A 361 6.89 7.95 -1.65
CA ASN A 361 5.47 7.86 -1.42
C ASN A 361 4.95 9.12 -0.74
N ARG A 362 3.76 9.57 -1.13
CA ARG A 362 2.96 10.56 -0.42
C ARG A 362 1.60 9.96 -0.14
N ALA A 363 1.31 9.73 1.14
CA ALA A 363 0.20 8.87 1.55
C ALA A 363 0.27 7.50 0.82
N ASP A 364 -0.75 7.15 0.04
CA ASP A 364 -0.87 5.90 -0.72
C ASP A 364 -0.44 6.02 -2.20
N ARG A 365 0.15 7.16 -2.59
CA ARG A 365 0.58 7.41 -3.97
C ARG A 365 2.10 7.29 -4.09
N GLN A 366 2.55 6.51 -5.06
CA GLN A 366 3.94 6.54 -5.52
C GLN A 366 4.15 7.73 -6.47
N LEU A 367 5.10 8.58 -6.11
CA LEU A 367 5.48 9.77 -6.85
C LEU A 367 6.92 9.64 -7.38
N ILE A 368 7.20 10.44 -8.41
CA ILE A 368 8.54 10.65 -8.96
C ILE A 368 8.77 12.14 -9.17
N LEU A 369 9.91 12.64 -8.69
CA LEU A 369 10.46 13.95 -9.02
C LEU A 369 11.53 13.77 -10.09
N LYS A 370 11.33 14.39 -11.26
CA LYS A 370 12.36 14.57 -12.30
C LYS A 370 12.19 15.93 -12.94
N ASP A 371 13.29 16.57 -13.31
CA ASP A 371 13.30 17.88 -13.99
C ASP A 371 12.46 18.95 -13.28
N GLY A 372 12.47 18.93 -11.93
CA GLY A 372 11.72 19.87 -11.10
C GLY A 372 10.20 19.62 -11.02
N GLN A 373 9.70 18.53 -11.60
CA GLN A 373 8.27 18.19 -11.59
C GLN A 373 8.01 16.92 -10.79
N VAL A 374 7.01 16.99 -9.90
CA VAL A 374 6.47 15.81 -9.20
C VAL A 374 5.29 15.26 -10.00
N ARG A 375 5.32 13.96 -10.28
CA ARG A 375 4.24 13.23 -10.98
C ARG A 375 3.91 11.95 -10.23
N ALA A 376 2.64 11.54 -10.26
CA ALA A 376 2.27 10.21 -9.81
C ALA A 376 2.66 9.18 -10.87
N LEU A 377 3.29 8.08 -10.44
CA LEU A 377 3.48 6.92 -11.29
C LEU A 377 2.15 6.15 -11.38
N ARG A 378 1.81 5.70 -12.58
CA ARG A 378 0.53 5.04 -12.87
C ARG A 378 0.77 3.83 -13.75
N LEU A 379 0.26 2.67 -13.30
CA LEU A 379 0.22 1.46 -14.11
C LEU A 379 -0.82 1.61 -15.25
N PRO A 380 -0.68 0.86 -16.36
CA PRO A 380 -1.68 0.84 -17.40
C PRO A 380 -3.07 0.50 -16.86
N GLY A 381 -4.10 1.08 -17.47
CA GLY A 381 -5.48 0.75 -17.18
C GLY A 381 -6.37 1.95 -16.84
N PRO A 382 -7.69 1.71 -16.84
CA PRO A 382 -8.69 2.75 -16.64
C PRO A 382 -8.71 3.32 -15.22
N HIS A 383 -8.42 2.51 -14.21
CA HIS A 383 -8.54 2.86 -12.80
C HIS A 383 -7.18 3.01 -12.12
N ARG A 384 -7.17 3.58 -10.91
CA ARG A 384 -5.95 3.75 -10.13
C ARG A 384 -5.56 2.42 -9.49
N VAL A 385 -4.36 1.94 -9.80
CA VAL A 385 -3.72 0.84 -9.08
C VAL A 385 -2.77 1.42 -8.02
N PRO A 386 -3.02 1.17 -6.72
CA PRO A 386 -2.12 1.59 -5.66
C PRO A 386 -0.75 0.93 -5.80
N MET A 387 0.30 1.71 -5.53
CA MET A 387 1.70 1.32 -5.65
C MET A 387 2.46 2.00 -4.51
N THR A 388 3.33 1.24 -3.84
CA THR A 388 4.15 1.72 -2.73
C THR A 388 5.61 1.29 -2.90
N GLN A 389 6.53 1.99 -2.22
CA GLN A 389 7.93 1.59 -2.04
C GLN A 389 8.71 1.26 -3.32
N ALA A 390 8.55 2.07 -4.37
CA ALA A 390 9.12 1.76 -5.67
C ALA A 390 10.61 2.13 -5.80
N ALA A 391 11.40 1.26 -6.43
CA ALA A 391 12.81 1.47 -6.76
C ALA A 391 13.11 1.04 -8.21
N THR A 392 13.91 1.86 -8.91
CA THR A 392 14.32 1.58 -10.30
C THR A 392 15.61 0.77 -10.34
N THR A 393 15.81 0.03 -11.42
CA THR A 393 17.13 -0.50 -11.78
C THR A 393 18.12 0.62 -12.10
N ASP A 394 19.40 0.31 -12.05
CA ASP A 394 20.51 1.24 -12.34
C ASP A 394 20.60 1.67 -13.81
N ASP A 395 19.92 0.95 -14.69
CA ASP A 395 19.72 1.32 -16.10
C ASP A 395 18.36 1.99 -16.37
N GLY A 396 17.52 2.16 -15.34
CA GLY A 396 16.22 2.83 -15.42
C GLY A 396 15.14 2.08 -16.21
N ARG A 397 15.42 0.86 -16.69
CA ARG A 397 14.49 0.10 -17.55
C ARG A 397 13.35 -0.57 -16.79
N TRP A 398 13.54 -0.85 -15.51
CA TRP A 398 12.58 -1.58 -14.70
C TRP A 398 12.31 -0.87 -13.38
N LEU A 399 11.04 -0.91 -12.97
CA LEU A 399 10.59 -0.45 -11.66
C LEU A 399 10.13 -1.66 -10.84
N PHE A 400 10.78 -1.89 -9.71
CA PHE A 400 10.33 -2.83 -8.69
C PHE A 400 9.51 -2.06 -7.66
N PHE A 401 8.35 -2.56 -7.27
CA PHE A 401 7.46 -1.85 -6.35
C PHE A 401 6.58 -2.82 -5.56
N CYS A 402 6.04 -2.36 -4.44
CA CYS A 402 5.07 -3.09 -3.64
C CYS A 402 3.66 -2.78 -4.12
N MET A 403 2.84 -3.81 -4.32
CA MET A 403 1.42 -3.70 -4.62
C MET A 403 0.60 -4.24 -3.44
N PRO A 404 -0.31 -3.43 -2.87
CA PRO A 404 -1.05 -3.85 -1.69
C PRO A 404 -2.16 -4.84 -2.03
N LYS A 405 -2.34 -5.81 -1.15
CA LYS A 405 -3.47 -6.72 -1.06
C LYS A 405 -4.26 -6.39 0.21
N TYR A 406 -5.54 -6.06 0.05
CA TYR A 406 -6.32 -5.44 1.13
C TYR A 406 -6.76 -6.48 2.15
N ARG A 407 -6.03 -6.56 3.27
CA ARG A 407 -6.22 -7.55 4.34
C ARG A 407 -6.18 -6.89 5.72
N MET A 408 -6.62 -7.63 6.75
CA MET A 408 -6.51 -7.25 8.16
C MET A 408 -5.37 -7.99 8.86
N PRO A 409 -4.80 -7.43 9.93
CA PRO A 409 -5.01 -6.06 10.44
C PRO A 409 -4.22 -5.00 9.64
N GLU A 410 -3.44 -5.44 8.67
CA GLU A 410 -2.55 -4.64 7.84
C GLU A 410 -2.64 -5.08 6.37
N MET A 411 -2.37 -4.15 5.46
CA MET A 411 -2.27 -4.46 4.03
C MET A 411 -1.07 -5.38 3.82
N ASP A 412 -1.34 -6.53 3.21
CA ASP A 412 -0.31 -7.41 2.67
C ASP A 412 0.30 -6.72 1.44
N GLU A 413 1.58 -6.91 1.17
CA GLU A 413 2.29 -6.26 0.06
C GLU A 413 3.13 -7.29 -0.68
N ASP A 414 2.88 -7.45 -1.97
CA ASP A 414 3.67 -8.28 -2.87
C ASP A 414 4.59 -7.39 -3.71
N ILE A 415 5.79 -7.87 -4.05
CA ILE A 415 6.68 -7.17 -4.98
C ILE A 415 6.31 -7.52 -6.43
N PHE A 416 6.15 -6.48 -7.24
CA PHE A 416 5.93 -6.53 -8.67
C PHE A 416 7.03 -5.80 -9.43
N VAL A 417 7.16 -6.13 -10.70
CA VAL A 417 8.06 -5.47 -11.64
C VAL A 417 7.28 -4.99 -12.85
N ALA A 418 7.51 -3.75 -13.27
CA ALA A 418 7.00 -3.21 -14.53
C ALA A 418 8.14 -2.57 -15.32
N SER A 419 8.05 -2.61 -16.66
CA SER A 419 8.97 -1.84 -17.50
C SER A 419 8.73 -0.35 -17.30
N LEU A 420 9.80 0.44 -17.32
CA LEU A 420 9.77 1.89 -17.17
C LEU A 420 10.35 2.51 -18.44
N THR A 421 9.58 3.39 -19.06
CA THR A 421 10.03 4.16 -20.23
C THR A 421 10.65 5.49 -19.81
N GLU A 422 11.42 6.13 -20.69
CA GLU A 422 12.01 7.46 -20.47
C GLU A 422 10.95 8.53 -20.11
N ASP A 423 9.71 8.35 -20.57
CA ASP A 423 8.56 9.23 -20.28
C ASP A 423 7.81 8.88 -18.97
N PHE A 424 8.35 7.99 -18.13
CA PHE A 424 7.73 7.48 -16.89
C PHE A 424 6.43 6.71 -17.08
N LYS A 425 6.18 6.20 -18.28
CA LYS A 425 5.09 5.25 -18.50
C LYS A 425 5.53 3.87 -18.06
N LEU A 426 4.67 3.23 -17.29
CA LEU A 426 4.86 1.87 -16.84
C LEU A 426 4.22 0.89 -17.82
N GLY A 427 4.86 -0.27 -18.00
CA GLY A 427 4.25 -1.43 -18.63
C GLY A 427 3.32 -2.19 -17.69
N GLU A 428 2.77 -3.29 -18.19
CA GLU A 428 1.97 -4.20 -17.38
C GLU A 428 2.80 -4.76 -16.21
N PRO A 429 2.22 -4.80 -14.99
CA PRO A 429 2.92 -5.31 -13.83
C PRO A 429 3.01 -6.84 -13.85
N VAL A 430 4.16 -7.39 -13.46
CA VAL A 430 4.41 -8.84 -13.35
C VAL A 430 4.83 -9.16 -11.92
N PRO A 431 4.25 -10.18 -11.25
CA PRO A 431 4.73 -10.63 -9.95
C PRO A 431 6.23 -10.96 -10.02
N VAL A 432 7.02 -10.54 -9.02
CA VAL A 432 8.47 -10.66 -9.09
C VAL A 432 8.94 -12.10 -9.30
N ASP A 433 8.26 -13.08 -8.68
CA ASP A 433 8.57 -14.51 -8.82
C ASP A 433 8.43 -15.02 -10.26
N GLU A 434 7.53 -14.42 -11.04
CA GLU A 434 7.24 -14.74 -12.44
C GLU A 434 8.07 -13.91 -13.42
N TRP A 435 8.61 -12.78 -12.99
CA TRP A 435 9.33 -11.84 -13.85
C TRP A 435 10.59 -12.45 -14.47
N ARG A 436 10.76 -12.24 -15.77
CA ARG A 436 11.94 -12.62 -16.55
C ARG A 436 12.29 -11.44 -17.48
N PRO A 437 13.47 -10.79 -17.33
CA PRO A 437 13.85 -9.58 -18.07
C PRO A 437 14.15 -9.78 -19.55
#